data_AF-A0A8J6B959-F1
#
_entry.id   AF-A0A8J6B959-F1
#
_cell.length_a   1.000
_cell.length_b   1.000
_cell.length_c   1.000
_cell.angle_alpha   90.00
_cell.angle_beta   90.00
_cell.angle_gamma   90.00
#
_symmetry.space_group_name_H-M   'P 1'
#
loop_
_entity.id
_entity.type
_entity.pdbx_description
1 polymer ?
#
loop_
_entity_poly.entity_id
_entity_poly.type
_entity_poly.pdbx_seq_one_letter_code
_entity_poly.pdbx_strand_id
1 'polypeptide(L)'
;MPLGKGKNTSIPDADNLSAGVRRMDTLMQARNEKIEKEKALAKQYLKKGDKRMASLVLRRIKNYERLNHQAYGMQTNLTAIQGMIQQQRFNVDAFNTLKTGQEELSTLASLVSADDVYDLMDGIQDRVDDINAVTEALSNQEILNAGVDTDVSDELAALEAELAMDEMPSAVSSPAKTFVASQQQAVSDELDDLEALMC
;
A
#
# COMPACT_ATOMS: atom_id res chain seq x y z
N MET A 1 -29.23 31.82 -6.57
CA MET A 1 -27.76 31.77 -6.40
C MET A 1 -27.15 31.17 -7.66
N PRO A 2 -26.22 31.83 -8.38
CA PRO A 2 -25.69 31.26 -9.62
C PRO A 2 -24.58 30.24 -9.30
N LEU A 3 -24.75 29.03 -9.82
CA LEU A 3 -23.78 27.93 -9.75
C LEU A 3 -22.48 28.30 -10.45
N GLY A 4 -21.37 28.03 -9.77
CA GLY A 4 -20.01 28.35 -10.21
C GLY A 4 -19.66 27.69 -11.53
N LYS A 5 -19.12 28.50 -12.44
CA LYS A 5 -18.54 28.08 -13.72
C LYS A 5 -17.52 26.97 -13.48
N GLY A 6 -17.78 25.80 -14.06
CA GLY A 6 -16.83 24.69 -14.10
C GLY A 6 -15.52 25.18 -14.69
N LYS A 7 -14.50 25.32 -13.85
CA LYS A 7 -13.14 25.54 -14.34
C LYS A 7 -12.74 24.24 -15.02
N ASN A 8 -12.75 24.25 -16.35
CA ASN A 8 -12.10 23.23 -17.17
C ASN A 8 -10.59 23.36 -16.98
N THR A 9 -10.09 23.04 -15.79
CA THR A 9 -8.66 22.82 -15.57
C THR A 9 -8.42 21.40 -16.04
N SER A 10 -7.96 21.26 -17.27
CA SER A 10 -7.35 20.03 -17.77
C SER A 10 -6.43 19.51 -16.66
N ILE A 11 -6.88 18.46 -15.97
CA ILE A 11 -6.03 17.70 -15.07
C ILE A 11 -4.85 17.32 -15.94
N PRO A 12 -3.61 17.71 -15.63
CA PRO A 12 -2.48 17.42 -16.49
C PRO A 12 -2.50 15.93 -16.78
N ASP A 13 -2.66 15.58 -18.07
CA ASP A 13 -2.83 14.20 -18.46
C ASP A 13 -1.66 13.38 -17.90
N ALA A 14 -1.97 12.24 -17.29
CA ALA A 14 -0.97 11.33 -16.74
C ALA A 14 0.12 10.99 -17.78
N ASP A 15 -0.23 11.05 -19.08
CA ASP A 15 0.65 10.87 -20.22
C ASP A 15 1.73 11.96 -20.31
N ASN A 16 1.42 13.21 -19.98
CA ASN A 16 2.41 14.29 -19.96
C ASN A 16 3.40 14.14 -18.81
N LEU A 17 2.95 13.65 -17.64
CA LEU A 17 3.83 13.38 -16.50
C LEU A 17 4.76 12.21 -16.79
N SER A 18 4.23 11.12 -17.35
CA SER A 18 5.03 9.94 -17.73
C SER A 18 6.04 10.27 -18.84
N ALA A 19 5.66 11.10 -19.82
CA ALA A 19 6.59 11.64 -20.81
C ALA A 19 7.69 12.50 -20.15
N GLY A 20 7.35 13.29 -19.13
CA GLY A 20 8.31 14.05 -18.32
C GLY A 20 9.34 13.14 -17.63
N VAL A 21 8.89 12.06 -16.99
CA VAL A 21 9.75 11.06 -16.35
C VAL A 21 10.70 10.41 -17.36
N ARG A 22 10.19 9.97 -18.52
CA ARG A 22 11.02 9.38 -19.60
C ARG A 22 12.07 10.36 -20.13
N ARG A 23 11.72 11.64 -20.28
CA ARG A 23 12.68 12.68 -20.68
C ARG A 23 13.80 12.85 -19.65
N MET A 24 13.48 12.81 -18.36
CA MET A 24 14.50 12.90 -17.31
C MET A 24 15.44 11.69 -17.32
N ASP A 25 14.90 10.47 -17.50
CA ASP A 25 15.70 9.25 -17.59
C ASP A 25 16.66 9.27 -18.79
N THR A 26 16.15 9.59 -19.99
CA THR A 26 16.99 9.72 -21.19
C THR A 26 18.09 10.79 -21.05
N LEU A 27 17.80 11.92 -20.41
CA LEU A 27 18.80 12.95 -20.09
C LEU A 27 19.86 12.45 -19.09
N MET A 28 19.46 11.67 -18.09
CA MET A 28 20.38 11.09 -17.10
C MET A 28 21.29 10.04 -17.74
N GLN A 29 20.75 9.16 -18.59
CA GLN A 29 21.53 8.17 -19.34
C GLN A 29 22.59 8.86 -20.22
N ALA A 30 22.19 9.87 -21.00
CA ALA A 30 23.11 10.64 -21.83
C ALA A 30 24.20 11.36 -21.00
N ARG A 31 23.89 11.80 -19.77
CA ARG A 31 24.89 12.38 -18.85
C ARG A 31 25.80 11.33 -18.25
N ASN A 32 25.30 10.15 -17.92
CA ASN A 32 26.12 9.03 -17.42
C ASN A 32 27.14 8.58 -18.47
N GLU A 33 26.77 8.49 -19.74
CA GLU A 33 27.72 8.22 -20.82
C GLU A 33 28.83 9.27 -20.91
N LYS A 34 28.49 10.55 -20.72
CA LYS A 34 29.47 11.64 -20.68
C LYS A 34 30.38 11.52 -19.46
N ILE A 35 29.83 11.18 -18.29
CA ILE A 35 30.61 10.96 -17.06
C ILE A 35 31.65 9.85 -17.28
N GLU A 36 31.29 8.73 -17.90
CA GLU A 36 32.24 7.63 -18.15
C GLU A 36 33.37 8.04 -19.10
N LYS A 37 33.06 8.78 -20.18
CA LYS A 37 34.07 9.35 -21.08
C LYS A 37 35.01 10.30 -20.34
N GLU A 38 34.49 11.12 -19.45
CA GLU A 38 35.28 12.06 -18.65
C GLU A 38 36.12 11.38 -17.57
N LYS A 39 35.63 10.31 -16.96
CA LYS A 39 36.41 9.50 -16.03
C LYS A 39 37.62 8.89 -16.73
N ALA A 40 37.46 8.39 -17.96
CA ALA A 40 38.59 7.91 -18.76
C ALA A 40 39.60 9.03 -19.05
N LEU A 41 39.12 10.22 -19.41
CA LEU A 41 39.97 11.39 -19.65
C LEU A 41 40.71 11.86 -18.38
N ALA A 42 40.04 11.89 -17.23
CA ALA A 42 40.65 12.23 -15.95
C ALA A 42 41.78 11.24 -15.58
N LYS A 43 41.54 9.94 -15.79
CA LYS A 43 42.58 8.89 -15.60
C LYS A 43 43.78 9.12 -16.51
N GLN A 44 43.58 9.55 -17.76
CA GLN A 44 44.68 9.87 -18.67
C GLN A 44 45.51 11.07 -18.21
N TYR A 45 44.88 12.16 -17.76
CA TYR A 45 45.60 13.32 -17.22
C TYR A 45 46.39 12.99 -15.95
N LEU A 46 45.83 12.16 -15.06
CA LEU A 46 46.53 11.66 -13.87
C LEU A 46 47.77 10.83 -14.24
N LYS A 47 47.67 9.93 -15.23
CA LYS A 47 48.82 9.16 -15.73
C LYS A 47 49.93 10.04 -16.32
N LYS A 48 49.56 11.19 -16.91
CA LYS A 48 50.51 12.17 -17.45
C LYS A 48 51.08 13.11 -16.39
N GLY A 49 50.67 12.98 -15.12
CA GLY A 49 51.10 13.85 -14.02
C GLY A 49 50.44 15.24 -14.00
N ASP A 50 49.52 15.53 -14.93
CA ASP A 50 48.85 16.83 -15.02
C ASP A 50 47.64 16.89 -14.07
N LYS A 51 47.95 17.15 -12.79
CA LYS A 51 46.96 17.27 -11.71
C LYS A 51 45.99 18.44 -11.94
N ARG A 52 46.42 19.52 -12.62
CA ARG A 52 45.57 20.70 -12.85
C ARG A 52 44.46 20.36 -13.82
N MET A 53 44.79 19.74 -14.96
CA MET A 53 43.79 19.31 -15.93
C MET A 53 42.91 18.18 -15.40
N ALA A 54 43.48 17.24 -14.64
CA ALA A 54 42.68 16.20 -13.98
C ALA A 54 41.63 16.80 -13.02
N SER A 55 42.01 17.81 -12.22
CA SER A 55 41.08 18.48 -11.29
C SER A 55 39.94 19.22 -12.01
N LEU A 56 40.21 19.79 -13.19
CA LEU A 56 39.20 20.48 -14.00
C LEU A 56 38.16 19.48 -14.54
N VAL A 57 38.61 18.33 -15.05
CA VAL A 57 37.72 17.26 -15.53
C VAL A 57 36.89 16.68 -14.38
N LEU A 58 37.49 16.44 -13.22
CA LEU A 58 36.77 15.96 -12.04
C LEU A 58 35.68 16.93 -11.58
N ARG A 59 35.90 18.24 -11.68
CA ARG A 59 34.87 19.25 -11.38
C ARG A 59 33.68 19.16 -12.35
N ARG A 60 33.94 18.88 -13.63
CA ARG A 60 32.91 18.72 -14.65
C ARG A 60 32.08 17.44 -14.42
N ILE A 61 32.74 16.34 -14.06
CA ILE A 61 32.08 15.10 -13.62
C ILE A 61 31.15 15.37 -12.44
N LYS A 62 31.65 16.01 -11.36
CA LYS A 62 30.83 16.35 -10.19
C LYS A 62 29.61 17.21 -10.54
N ASN A 63 29.73 18.09 -11.52
CA ASN A 63 28.59 18.90 -11.97
C ASN A 63 27.52 18.03 -12.64
N TYR A 64 27.91 17.07 -13.50
CA TYR A 64 26.96 16.13 -14.09
C TYR A 64 26.30 15.23 -13.05
N GLU A 65 27.05 14.74 -12.06
CA GLU A 65 26.52 13.97 -10.94
C GLU A 65 25.48 14.78 -10.14
N ARG A 66 25.79 16.05 -9.84
CA ARG A 66 24.85 16.98 -9.19
C ARG A 66 23.57 17.17 -10.02
N LEU A 67 23.70 17.36 -11.33
CA LEU A 67 22.54 17.50 -12.23
C LEU A 67 21.71 16.21 -12.33
N ASN A 68 22.34 15.04 -12.24
CA ASN A 68 21.64 13.75 -12.19
C ASN A 68 20.90 13.57 -10.87
N HIS A 69 21.51 13.96 -9.75
CA HIS A 69 20.83 13.94 -8.45
C HIS A 69 19.59 14.85 -8.42
N GLN A 70 19.70 16.06 -9.00
CA GLN A 70 18.55 16.96 -9.16
C GLN A 70 17.44 16.36 -10.04
N ALA A 71 17.82 15.73 -11.16
CA ALA A 71 16.87 15.07 -12.05
C ALA A 71 16.15 13.90 -11.36
N TYR A 72 16.86 13.12 -10.54
CA TYR A 72 16.26 12.04 -9.74
C TYR A 72 15.24 12.56 -8.72
N GLY A 73 15.55 13.66 -8.04
CA GLY A 73 14.59 14.31 -7.14
C GLY A 73 13.33 14.78 -7.87
N MET A 74 13.50 15.36 -9.06
CA MET A 74 12.38 15.78 -9.90
C MET A 74 11.55 14.58 -10.40
N GLN A 75 12.19 13.46 -10.75
CA GLN A 75 11.49 12.23 -11.14
C GLN A 75 10.64 11.70 -9.99
N THR A 76 11.18 11.65 -8.78
CA THR A 76 10.45 11.22 -7.58
C THR A 76 9.22 12.09 -7.34
N ASN A 77 9.36 13.42 -7.47
CA ASN A 77 8.24 14.35 -7.35
C ASN A 77 7.18 14.12 -8.43
N LEU A 78 7.58 13.90 -9.70
CA LEU A 78 6.64 13.64 -10.79
C LEU A 78 5.87 12.33 -10.58
N THR A 79 6.53 11.27 -10.13
CA THR A 79 5.87 9.99 -9.79
C THR A 79 4.90 10.16 -8.63
N ALA A 80 5.24 10.94 -7.61
CA ALA A 80 4.32 11.24 -6.51
C ALA A 80 3.07 12.00 -7.00
N ILE A 81 3.24 13.00 -7.86
CA ILE A 81 2.11 13.76 -8.44
C ILE A 81 1.24 12.82 -9.30
N GLN A 82 1.83 11.90 -10.05
CA GLN A 82 1.07 10.91 -10.83
C GLN A 82 0.16 10.06 -9.93
N GLY A 83 0.68 9.56 -8.81
CA GLY A 83 -0.13 8.83 -7.82
C GLY A 83 -1.23 9.70 -7.21
N MET A 84 -0.94 10.96 -6.90
CA MET A 84 -1.96 11.91 -6.41
C MET A 84 -3.08 12.12 -7.44
N ILE A 85 -2.76 12.29 -8.73
CA ILE A 85 -3.76 12.44 -9.79
C ILE A 85 -4.65 11.20 -9.88
N GLN A 86 -4.09 10.00 -9.78
CA GLN A 86 -4.86 8.76 -9.79
C GLN A 86 -5.83 8.71 -8.61
N GLN A 87 -5.37 9.05 -7.40
CA GLN A 87 -6.23 9.13 -6.22
C GLN A 87 -7.34 10.17 -6.39
N GLN A 88 -7.02 11.35 -6.95
CA GLN A 88 -8.03 12.39 -7.17
C GLN A 88 -9.07 11.98 -8.22
N ARG A 89 -8.66 11.25 -9.27
CA ARG A 89 -9.62 10.68 -10.24
C ARG A 89 -10.58 9.71 -9.57
N PHE A 90 -10.08 8.80 -8.74
CA PHE A 90 -10.92 7.89 -7.95
C PHE A 90 -11.91 8.67 -7.05
N ASN A 91 -11.44 9.70 -6.35
CA ASN A 91 -12.30 10.52 -5.50
C ASN A 91 -13.39 11.26 -6.29
N VAL A 92 -13.06 11.77 -7.48
CA VAL A 92 -14.03 12.42 -8.38
C VAL A 92 -15.06 11.41 -8.87
N ASP A 93 -14.65 10.21 -9.26
CA ASP A 93 -15.56 9.15 -9.70
C ASP A 93 -16.51 8.73 -8.57
N ALA A 94 -15.97 8.48 -7.36
CA ALA A 94 -16.78 8.18 -6.17
C ALA A 94 -17.78 9.30 -5.85
N PHE A 95 -17.35 10.56 -5.94
CA PHE A 95 -18.24 11.71 -5.74
C PHE A 95 -19.35 11.77 -6.80
N ASN A 96 -19.02 11.52 -8.07
CA ASN A 96 -20.02 11.49 -9.14
C ASN A 96 -21.03 10.36 -8.92
N THR A 97 -20.58 9.17 -8.51
CA THR A 97 -21.48 8.04 -8.15
C THR A 97 -22.40 8.39 -6.98
N LEU A 98 -21.87 9.01 -5.92
CA LEU A 98 -22.68 9.47 -4.79
C LEU A 98 -23.71 10.51 -5.21
N LYS A 99 -23.33 11.43 -6.10
CA LYS A 99 -24.24 12.44 -6.63
C LYS A 99 -25.37 11.81 -7.44
N THR A 100 -25.08 10.87 -8.33
CA THR A 100 -26.10 10.13 -9.08
C THR A 100 -27.03 9.36 -8.13
N GLY A 101 -26.48 8.66 -7.13
CA GLY A 101 -27.29 7.96 -6.14
C GLY A 101 -28.18 8.91 -5.31
N GLN A 102 -27.70 10.10 -4.99
CA GLN A 102 -28.52 11.14 -4.34
C GLN A 102 -29.67 11.60 -5.24
N GLU A 103 -29.40 11.85 -6.53
CA GLU A 103 -30.43 12.25 -7.50
C GLU A 103 -31.48 11.15 -7.68
N GLU A 104 -31.08 9.88 -7.72
CA GLU A 104 -31.99 8.73 -7.76
C GLU A 104 -32.82 8.60 -6.47
N LEU A 105 -32.18 8.71 -5.30
CA LEU A 105 -32.86 8.71 -4.00
C LEU A 105 -33.87 9.87 -3.89
N SER A 106 -33.51 11.07 -4.37
CA SER A 106 -34.41 12.22 -4.40
C SER A 106 -35.59 11.99 -5.34
N THR A 107 -35.37 11.28 -6.45
CA THR A 107 -36.43 10.92 -7.40
C THR A 107 -37.39 9.91 -6.78
N LEU A 108 -36.86 8.83 -6.18
CA LEU A 108 -37.64 7.84 -5.42
C LEU A 108 -38.43 8.48 -4.27
N ALA A 109 -37.79 9.37 -3.51
CA ALA A 109 -38.45 10.12 -2.44
C ALA A 109 -39.48 11.15 -2.95
N SER A 110 -39.49 11.50 -4.24
CA SER A 110 -40.55 12.32 -4.84
C SER A 110 -41.70 11.50 -5.41
N LEU A 111 -41.46 10.23 -5.73
CA LEU A 111 -42.47 9.23 -6.13
C LEU A 111 -43.24 8.68 -4.92
N VAL A 112 -42.57 8.58 -3.77
CA VAL A 112 -43.18 8.35 -2.47
C VAL A 112 -43.53 9.72 -1.90
N SER A 113 -44.74 10.21 -2.15
CA SER A 113 -45.12 11.52 -1.62
C SER A 113 -45.13 11.48 -0.09
N ALA A 114 -44.93 12.63 0.57
CA ALA A 114 -45.08 12.71 2.03
C ALA A 114 -46.46 12.18 2.47
N ASP A 115 -47.50 12.36 1.64
CA ASP A 115 -48.84 11.82 1.87
C ASP A 115 -48.88 10.29 1.83
N ASP A 116 -48.16 9.64 0.90
CA ASP A 116 -48.06 8.16 0.87
C ASP A 116 -47.30 7.61 2.09
N VAL A 117 -46.36 8.39 2.66
CA VAL A 117 -45.69 8.03 3.91
C VAL A 117 -46.61 8.24 5.10
N TYR A 118 -47.42 9.29 5.14
CA TYR A 118 -48.43 9.48 6.19
C TYR A 118 -49.52 8.40 6.12
N ASP A 119 -50.03 8.07 4.94
CA ASP A 119 -51.00 6.98 4.73
C ASP A 119 -50.40 5.60 5.08
N LEU A 120 -49.12 5.38 4.79
CA LEU A 120 -48.41 4.18 5.20
C LEU A 120 -48.13 4.17 6.70
N MET A 121 -47.78 5.30 7.32
CA MET A 121 -47.54 5.39 8.77
C MET A 121 -48.84 5.19 9.56
N ASP A 122 -49.97 5.74 9.10
CA ASP A 122 -51.30 5.51 9.65
C ASP A 122 -51.69 4.03 9.50
N GLY A 123 -51.50 3.44 8.30
CA GLY A 123 -51.74 2.01 8.07
C GLY A 123 -50.77 1.08 8.81
N ILE A 124 -49.56 1.52 9.14
CA ILE A 124 -48.60 0.79 9.98
C ILE A 124 -49.02 0.88 11.45
N GLN A 125 -49.49 2.03 11.95
CA GLN A 125 -50.00 2.13 13.32
C GLN A 125 -51.20 1.21 13.54
N ASP A 126 -52.17 1.21 12.62
CA ASP A 126 -53.30 0.28 12.68
C ASP A 126 -52.85 -1.19 12.68
N ARG A 127 -51.84 -1.54 11.87
CA ARG A 127 -51.30 -2.90 11.81
C ARG A 127 -50.41 -3.27 12.98
N VAL A 128 -49.70 -2.31 13.58
CA VAL A 128 -48.93 -2.51 14.81
C VAL A 128 -49.89 -2.73 15.97
N ASP A 129 -51.01 -2.03 16.01
CA ASP A 129 -52.06 -2.27 17.01
C ASP A 129 -52.76 -3.62 16.80
N ASP A 130 -53.02 -4.03 15.55
CA ASP A 130 -53.49 -5.40 15.24
C ASP A 130 -52.46 -6.46 15.64
N ILE A 131 -51.16 -6.23 15.34
CA ILE A 131 -50.09 -7.14 15.75
C ILE A 131 -49.98 -7.19 17.26
N ASN A 132 -50.06 -6.06 17.97
CA ASN A 132 -50.04 -6.03 19.43
C ASN A 132 -51.28 -6.73 20.01
N ALA A 133 -52.46 -6.56 19.43
CA ALA A 133 -53.67 -7.27 19.81
C ALA A 133 -53.58 -8.78 19.54
N VAL A 134 -52.97 -9.18 18.42
CA VAL A 134 -52.68 -10.57 18.08
C VAL A 134 -51.58 -11.14 18.99
N THR A 135 -50.55 -10.37 19.32
CA THR A 135 -49.48 -10.75 20.25
C THR A 135 -49.99 -10.81 21.68
N GLU A 136 -50.95 -9.98 22.10
CA GLU A 136 -51.64 -10.08 23.39
C GLU A 136 -52.57 -11.32 23.41
N ALA A 137 -53.26 -11.59 22.30
CA ALA A 137 -54.07 -12.80 22.14
C ALA A 137 -53.22 -14.09 22.09
N LEU A 138 -52.04 -14.04 21.47
CA LEU A 138 -51.06 -15.12 21.41
C LEU A 138 -50.22 -15.24 22.69
N SER A 139 -49.96 -14.14 23.41
CA SER A 139 -49.33 -14.13 24.73
C SER A 139 -50.25 -14.72 25.79
N ASN A 140 -51.57 -14.65 25.57
CA ASN A 140 -52.55 -15.46 26.30
C ASN A 140 -52.57 -16.93 25.84
N GLN A 141 -51.75 -17.32 24.85
CA GLN A 141 -51.42 -18.70 24.53
C GLN A 141 -49.95 -19.02 24.90
N GLU A 142 -49.80 -19.45 26.14
CA GLU A 142 -48.60 -19.86 26.87
C GLU A 142 -47.77 -21.03 26.25
N ILE A 143 -47.57 -21.11 24.91
CA ILE A 143 -47.15 -22.38 24.28
C ILE A 143 -45.88 -22.34 23.40
N LEU A 144 -45.25 -21.21 23.02
CA LEU A 144 -44.23 -21.29 21.92
C LEU A 144 -42.92 -20.47 22.02
N ASN A 145 -42.47 -20.01 23.19
CA ASN A 145 -41.13 -19.38 23.32
C ASN A 145 -40.10 -20.27 24.03
N ALA A 146 -39.92 -21.50 23.54
CA ALA A 146 -38.76 -22.31 23.88
C ALA A 146 -37.84 -22.42 22.66
N GLY A 147 -36.76 -21.63 22.67
CA GLY A 147 -35.51 -22.07 22.03
C GLY A 147 -35.08 -21.37 20.73
N VAL A 148 -34.83 -20.06 20.78
CA VAL A 148 -33.94 -19.43 19.77
C VAL A 148 -32.92 -18.56 20.51
N ASP A 149 -31.91 -19.19 21.10
CA ASP A 149 -30.75 -18.46 21.65
C ASP A 149 -29.46 -19.32 21.71
N THR A 150 -29.25 -20.25 20.76
CA THR A 150 -28.16 -21.24 20.87
C THR A 150 -27.19 -21.34 19.69
N ASP A 151 -27.18 -20.43 18.72
CA ASP A 151 -26.40 -20.67 17.49
C ASP A 151 -25.47 -19.53 17.04
N VAL A 152 -25.13 -18.60 17.95
CA VAL A 152 -24.17 -17.51 17.63
C VAL A 152 -22.75 -17.84 18.12
N SER A 153 -22.61 -18.66 19.15
CA SER A 153 -21.29 -19.04 19.70
C SER A 153 -20.52 -19.97 18.78
N ASP A 154 -21.23 -20.86 18.09
CA ASP A 154 -20.62 -21.95 17.33
C ASP A 154 -20.12 -21.45 15.96
N GLU A 155 -20.83 -20.50 15.34
CA GLU A 155 -20.35 -19.78 14.16
C GLU A 155 -19.12 -18.91 14.45
N LEU A 156 -19.06 -18.27 15.63
CA LEU A 156 -17.92 -17.43 16.02
C LEU A 156 -16.66 -18.27 16.23
N ALA A 157 -16.78 -19.45 16.84
CA ALA A 157 -15.67 -20.38 17.02
C ALA A 157 -15.11 -20.94 15.70
N ALA A 158 -15.96 -21.13 14.69
CA ALA A 158 -15.52 -21.61 13.37
C ALA A 158 -14.65 -20.57 12.64
N LEU A 159 -15.02 -19.28 12.71
CA LEU A 159 -14.24 -18.18 12.10
C LEU A 159 -12.87 -17.97 12.77
N GLU A 160 -12.80 -18.12 14.09
CA GLU A 160 -11.53 -18.00 14.82
C GLU A 160 -10.54 -19.12 14.45
N ALA A 161 -11.03 -20.34 14.24
CA ALA A 161 -10.20 -21.47 13.84
C ALA A 161 -9.61 -21.31 12.42
N GLU A 162 -10.38 -20.72 11.50
CA GLU A 162 -9.92 -20.45 10.13
C GLU A 162 -8.78 -19.42 10.10
N LEU A 163 -8.88 -18.36 10.89
CA LEU A 163 -7.82 -17.35 11.03
C LEU A 163 -6.52 -17.90 11.64
N ALA A 164 -6.62 -18.81 12.61
CA ALA A 164 -5.46 -19.40 13.27
C ALA A 164 -4.66 -20.34 12.37
N MET A 165 -5.28 -20.93 11.33
CA MET A 165 -4.59 -21.81 10.39
C MET A 165 -3.74 -21.05 9.36
N ASP A 166 -4.10 -19.81 9.04
CA ASP A 166 -3.39 -18.98 8.06
C ASP A 166 -2.13 -18.29 8.64
N GLU A 167 -2.01 -18.18 9.98
CA GLU A 167 -0.88 -17.50 10.65
C GLU A 167 0.28 -18.40 11.11
N MET A 168 0.35 -19.69 10.73
CA MET A 168 1.51 -20.54 11.09
C MET A 168 2.69 -20.41 10.10
N PRO A 169 3.85 -19.84 10.51
CA PRO A 169 5.06 -19.83 9.68
C PRO A 169 5.71 -21.22 9.61
N SER A 170 5.77 -21.79 8.41
CA SER A 170 6.55 -22.99 8.10
C SER A 170 8.05 -22.66 8.08
N ALA A 171 8.73 -22.88 9.20
CA ALA A 171 10.19 -23.01 9.24
C ALA A 171 10.68 -23.63 10.56
N VAL A 172 10.94 -24.96 10.59
CA VAL A 172 12.22 -25.59 11.05
C VAL A 172 12.08 -27.11 11.25
N SER A 173 12.91 -27.89 10.53
CA SER A 173 13.48 -29.22 10.86
C SER A 173 14.04 -29.81 9.55
N SER A 174 15.30 -30.22 9.36
CA SER A 174 16.24 -30.93 10.24
C SER A 174 17.70 -30.77 9.75
N PRO A 175 18.70 -30.96 10.64
CA PRO A 175 20.12 -31.02 10.30
C PRO A 175 20.59 -32.47 10.03
N ALA A 176 21.32 -32.70 8.93
CA ALA A 176 22.11 -33.92 8.72
C ALA A 176 23.50 -33.57 8.18
N LYS A 177 24.50 -34.09 8.91
CA LYS A 177 25.96 -33.91 8.80
C LYS A 177 26.51 -34.15 7.39
N THR A 178 27.47 -33.31 6.95
CA THR A 178 28.71 -33.72 6.26
C THR A 178 29.74 -32.57 6.26
N PHE A 179 30.82 -32.78 7.02
CA PHE A 179 32.21 -32.36 6.75
C PHE A 179 32.58 -30.87 6.74
N VAL A 180 33.27 -30.38 7.78
CA VAL A 180 34.54 -29.61 7.66
C VAL A 180 35.40 -29.80 8.92
N ALA A 181 36.61 -30.30 8.71
CA ALA A 181 37.74 -30.24 9.64
C ALA A 181 38.21 -28.80 9.84
N SER A 182 38.40 -28.36 11.08
CA SER A 182 39.36 -27.33 11.55
C SER A 182 38.89 -26.63 12.84
N GLN A 183 38.96 -27.35 13.97
CA GLN A 183 39.21 -26.72 15.27
C GLN A 183 40.24 -27.57 16.02
N GLN A 184 41.51 -27.35 15.65
CA GLN A 184 42.68 -27.71 16.43
C GLN A 184 43.45 -26.41 16.64
N GLN A 185 42.94 -25.57 17.54
CA GLN A 185 43.61 -24.38 18.04
C GLN A 185 42.84 -23.90 19.29
N ALA A 186 42.96 -24.66 20.38
CA ALA A 186 42.57 -24.27 21.75
C ALA A 186 42.81 -25.38 22.80
N VAL A 187 43.29 -26.57 22.41
CA VAL A 187 43.60 -27.68 23.34
C VAL A 187 45.05 -28.16 23.18
N SER A 188 45.96 -27.24 22.85
CA SER A 188 47.40 -27.51 22.71
C SER A 188 48.23 -27.14 23.93
N ASP A 189 47.65 -26.58 24.99
CA ASP A 189 48.44 -25.96 26.07
C ASP A 189 48.25 -26.65 27.43
N GLU A 190 47.51 -27.77 27.51
CA GLU A 190 47.24 -28.46 28.80
C GLU A 190 47.52 -29.98 28.79
N LEU A 191 48.07 -30.52 27.71
CA LEU A 191 48.46 -31.95 27.60
C LEU A 191 49.98 -32.20 27.51
N ASP A 192 50.79 -31.14 27.38
CA ASP A 192 52.26 -31.26 27.32
C ASP A 192 52.94 -31.37 28.70
N ASP A 193 52.22 -31.13 29.80
CA ASP A 193 52.76 -31.25 31.18
C ASP A 193 52.55 -32.63 31.82
N LEU A 194 51.79 -33.54 31.18
CA LEU A 194 51.50 -34.89 31.71
C LEU A 194 52.30 -36.01 31.03
N GLU A 195 52.96 -35.73 29.91
CA GLU A 195 53.86 -36.68 29.23
C GLU A 195 55.34 -36.52 29.65
N ALA A 196 55.69 -35.44 30.37
CA ALA A 196 57.02 -35.22 30.94
C ALA A 196 57.27 -35.89 32.31
N LEU A 197 56.35 -36.77 32.77
CA LEU A 197 56.49 -37.51 34.03
C LEU A 197 56.39 -39.04 33.88
N MET A 198 56.43 -39.55 32.64
CA MET A 198 56.48 -40.99 32.35
C MET A 198 57.48 -41.41 31.26
N CYS A 199 58.47 -40.55 30.95
CA CYS A 199 59.73 -40.86 30.26
C CYS A 199 60.86 -40.02 30.86
#